data_AF-A0A3N1KNP9-F1
#
_entry.id   AF-A0A3N1KNP9-F1
#
_cell.length_a   1.000
_cell.length_b   1.000
_cell.length_c   1.000
_cell.angle_alpha   90.00
_cell.angle_beta   90.00
_cell.angle_gamma   90.00
#
_symmetry.space_group_name_H-M   'P 1'
#
loop_
_entity.id
_entity.type
_entity.pdbx_description
1 polymer ?
#
loop_
_entity_poly.entity_id
_entity_poly.type
_entity_poly.pdbx_seq_one_letter_code
_entity_poly.pdbx_strand_id
1 'polypeptide(L)'
;MLIPKTTRTRQGERGAIDRAAAEALALRGLAWIAGDDDRLMRFLGLTGTDLDALRARAADPAFLGGVLDCLLGDEGWVIEFAGDAGLDPMLVAAARRQLPGAGQEDHS
;
A
#
# COMPACT_ATOMS: atom_id res chain seq x y z
N MET A 1 -37.99 21.65 -14.63
CA MET A 1 -37.88 20.21 -14.31
C MET A 1 -36.39 19.90 -14.16
N LEU A 2 -35.96 19.49 -12.97
CA LEU A 2 -34.56 19.34 -12.56
C LEU A 2 -33.81 18.27 -13.40
N ILE A 3 -32.56 18.59 -13.75
CA ILE A 3 -31.46 17.71 -14.21
C ILE A 3 -30.88 16.88 -13.02
N PRO A 4 -29.87 15.98 -13.13
CA PRO A 4 -29.48 14.97 -14.15
C PRO A 4 -28.88 13.64 -13.53
N LYS A 5 -28.30 12.77 -14.39
CA LYS A 5 -27.24 11.73 -14.15
C LYS A 5 -27.60 10.42 -13.41
N THR A 6 -27.56 9.30 -14.15
CA THR A 6 -26.96 8.08 -13.60
C THR A 6 -26.03 7.44 -14.63
N THR A 7 -24.74 7.65 -14.42
CA THR A 7 -23.67 6.86 -15.03
C THR A 7 -23.86 5.43 -14.56
N ARG A 8 -24.41 4.59 -15.42
CA ARG A 8 -24.56 3.17 -15.16
C ARG A 8 -23.44 2.40 -15.86
N THR A 9 -22.37 2.11 -15.11
CA THR A 9 -21.46 1.01 -15.46
C THR A 9 -20.83 0.43 -14.20
N ARG A 10 -21.42 -0.67 -13.75
CA ARG A 10 -20.90 -1.78 -12.95
C ARG A 10 -19.45 -1.63 -12.45
N GLN A 11 -19.27 -1.17 -11.22
CA GLN A 11 -18.13 -1.62 -10.39
C GLN A 11 -18.66 -2.72 -9.48
N GLY A 12 -18.96 -3.88 -10.09
CA GLY A 12 -19.32 -5.07 -9.37
C GLY A 12 -18.08 -5.88 -9.10
N GLU A 13 -17.38 -5.60 -7.99
CA GLU A 13 -16.63 -6.60 -7.21
C GLU A 13 -16.64 -6.12 -5.76
N ARG A 14 -17.49 -6.77 -4.95
CA ARG A 14 -17.55 -6.57 -3.51
C ARG A 14 -16.31 -7.22 -2.88
N GLY A 15 -15.47 -6.42 -2.22
CA GLY A 15 -14.86 -6.82 -0.95
C GLY A 15 -13.52 -7.56 -0.94
N ALA A 16 -12.89 -7.88 -2.08
CA ALA A 16 -11.55 -8.47 -2.08
C ALA A 16 -10.64 -7.70 -3.05
N ILE A 17 -9.60 -7.07 -2.52
CA ILE A 17 -8.50 -6.57 -3.34
C ILE A 17 -7.75 -7.79 -3.91
N ASP A 18 -7.50 -7.84 -5.21
CA ASP A 18 -6.67 -8.89 -5.82
C ASP A 18 -5.17 -8.52 -5.72
N ARG A 19 -4.27 -9.48 -5.92
CA ARG A 19 -2.82 -9.28 -5.88
C ARG A 19 -2.36 -8.11 -6.75
N ALA A 20 -2.84 -7.98 -7.98
CA ALA A 20 -2.43 -6.87 -8.85
C ALA A 20 -2.82 -5.50 -8.28
N ALA A 21 -4.02 -5.41 -7.69
CA ALA A 21 -4.49 -4.20 -7.03
C ALA A 21 -3.72 -3.93 -5.72
N ALA A 22 -3.29 -4.98 -5.01
CA ALA A 22 -2.45 -4.87 -3.83
C ALA A 22 -1.03 -4.37 -4.16
N GLU A 23 -0.42 -4.87 -5.24
CA GLU A 23 0.88 -4.39 -5.73
C GLU A 23 0.78 -2.91 -6.14
N ALA A 24 -0.30 -2.52 -6.84
CA ALA A 24 -0.55 -1.13 -7.19
C ALA A 24 -0.75 -0.24 -5.95
N LEU A 25 -1.45 -0.73 -4.92
CA LEU A 25 -1.61 0.02 -3.67
C LEU A 25 -0.28 0.19 -2.92
N ALA A 26 0.54 -0.87 -2.87
CA ALA A 26 1.86 -0.82 -2.27
C ALA A 26 2.78 0.17 -2.98
N LEU A 27 2.75 0.21 -4.32
CA LEU A 27 3.48 1.20 -5.11
C LEU A 27 3.03 2.63 -4.82
N ARG A 28 1.73 2.87 -4.65
CA ARG A 28 1.21 4.17 -4.22
C ARG A 28 1.71 4.54 -2.83
N GLY A 29 1.72 3.59 -1.90
CA GLY A 29 2.28 3.76 -0.57
C GLY A 29 3.76 4.11 -0.60
N LEU A 30 4.54 3.40 -1.41
CA LEU A 30 5.96 3.68 -1.64
C LEU A 30 6.19 5.09 -2.21
N ALA A 31 5.39 5.50 -3.19
CA ALA A 31 5.47 6.84 -3.77
C ALA A 31 5.09 7.93 -2.76
N TRP A 32 4.11 7.68 -1.90
CA TRP A 32 3.72 8.60 -0.83
C TRP A 32 4.84 8.78 0.20
N ILE A 33 5.48 7.68 0.61
CA ILE A 33 6.68 7.71 1.47
C ILE A 33 7.80 8.48 0.79
N ALA A 34 8.14 8.14 -0.45
CA ALA A 34 9.24 8.76 -1.20
C ALA A 34 8.97 10.23 -1.60
N GLY A 35 7.71 10.67 -1.54
CA GLY A 35 7.31 12.05 -1.79
C GLY A 35 7.63 13.02 -0.65
N ASP A 36 8.07 12.52 0.51
CA ASP A 36 8.48 13.31 1.68
C ASP A 36 9.80 12.78 2.25
N ASP A 37 10.76 13.68 2.44
CA ASP A 37 12.13 13.30 2.83
C ASP A 37 12.19 12.70 4.25
N ASP A 38 11.36 13.20 5.18
CA ASP A 38 11.30 12.69 6.56
C ASP A 38 10.71 11.26 6.57
N ARG A 39 9.61 11.04 5.85
CA ARG A 39 9.02 9.70 5.68
C ARG A 39 10.00 8.75 5.00
N LEU A 40 10.68 9.20 3.95
CA LEU A 40 11.66 8.38 3.24
C LEU A 40 12.82 7.99 4.16
N MET A 41 13.43 8.94 4.87
CA MET A 41 14.54 8.68 5.80
C MET A 41 14.12 7.74 6.93
N ARG A 42 12.91 7.91 7.49
CA ARG A 42 12.35 6.99 8.48
C ARG A 42 12.15 5.59 7.90
N PHE A 43 11.59 5.47 6.70
CA PHE A 43 11.38 4.18 6.05
C PHE A 43 12.69 3.42 5.81
N LEU A 44 13.71 4.11 5.26
CA LEU A 44 15.03 3.53 5.03
C LEU A 44 15.68 3.08 6.35
N GLY A 45 15.57 3.90 7.40
CA GLY A 45 16.05 3.57 8.75
C GLY A 45 15.35 2.37 9.38
N LEU A 46 14.03 2.23 9.20
CA LEU A 46 13.24 1.12 9.74
C LEU A 46 13.48 -0.19 8.98
N THR A 47 13.63 -0.13 7.66
CA THR A 47 13.80 -1.31 6.80
C THR A 47 15.26 -1.73 6.59
N GLY A 48 16.22 -0.89 7.00
CA GLY A 48 17.64 -1.10 6.74
C GLY A 48 17.97 -1.13 5.24
N THR A 49 17.16 -0.47 4.42
CA THR A 49 17.30 -0.43 2.96
C THR A 49 17.86 0.94 2.54
N ASP A 50 18.62 0.98 1.44
CA ASP A 50 19.10 2.21 0.82
C ASP A 50 18.27 2.61 -0.41
N LEU A 51 18.40 3.86 -0.87
CA LEU A 51 17.63 4.38 -2.01
C LEU A 51 17.84 3.58 -3.31
N ASP A 52 19.05 3.07 -3.53
CA ASP A 52 19.37 2.24 -4.71
C ASP A 52 18.63 0.89 -4.65
N ALA A 53 18.71 0.21 -3.49
CA ALA A 53 18.01 -1.04 -3.25
C ALA A 53 16.48 -0.85 -3.30
N LEU A 54 15.97 0.27 -2.79
CA LEU A 54 14.55 0.62 -2.87
C LEU A 54 14.08 0.71 -4.34
N ARG A 55 14.84 1.38 -5.20
CA ARG A 55 14.52 1.49 -6.63
C ARG A 55 14.60 0.15 -7.35
N ALA A 56 15.62 -0.65 -7.06
CA ALA A 56 15.79 -1.97 -7.66
C ALA A 56 14.67 -2.94 -7.26
N ARG A 57 14.16 -2.82 -6.03
CA ARG A 57 13.15 -3.72 -5.45
C ARG A 57 11.72 -3.21 -5.56
N ALA A 58 11.48 -2.01 -6.08
CA ALA A 58 10.12 -1.48 -6.27
C ALA A 58 9.24 -2.37 -7.17
N ALA A 59 9.83 -3.19 -8.03
CA ALA A 59 9.11 -4.17 -8.85
C ALA A 59 8.94 -5.55 -8.19
N ASP A 60 9.53 -5.77 -7.00
CA ASP A 60 9.47 -7.03 -6.29
C ASP A 60 8.23 -7.10 -5.38
N PRO A 61 7.30 -8.04 -5.60
CA PRO A 61 6.07 -8.12 -4.83
C PRO A 61 6.29 -8.44 -3.35
N ALA A 62 7.41 -9.11 -3.00
CA ALA A 62 7.77 -9.36 -1.61
C ALA A 62 8.24 -8.08 -0.91
N PHE A 63 9.05 -7.27 -1.57
CA PHE A 63 9.40 -5.93 -1.11
C PHE A 63 8.17 -5.04 -0.94
N LEU A 64 7.25 -5.04 -1.91
CA LEU A 64 5.98 -4.30 -1.82
C LEU A 64 5.13 -4.75 -0.62
N GLY A 65 5.16 -6.04 -0.27
CA GLY A 65 4.61 -6.55 0.99
C GLY A 65 5.21 -5.86 2.22
N GLY A 66 6.53 -5.74 2.27
CA GLY A 66 7.26 -5.01 3.32
C GLY A 66 6.94 -3.52 3.38
N VAL A 67 6.66 -2.87 2.25
CA VAL A 67 6.21 -1.46 2.21
C VAL A 67 4.87 -1.31 2.93
N LEU A 68 3.91 -2.19 2.62
CA LEU A 68 2.61 -2.19 3.30
C LEU A 68 2.75 -2.53 4.79
N ASP A 69 3.69 -3.41 5.15
CA ASP A 69 4.03 -3.72 6.54
C ASP A 69 4.53 -2.49 7.30
N CYS A 70 5.43 -1.72 6.68
CA CYS A 70 5.96 -0.49 7.26
C CYS A 70 4.89 0.59 7.43
N LEU A 71 3.95 0.72 6.49
CA LEU A 71 2.78 1.57 6.65
C LEU A 71 1.91 1.11 7.81
N LEU A 72 1.61 -0.19 7.89
CA LEU A 72 0.77 -0.77 8.95
C LEU A 72 1.43 -0.75 10.34
N GLY A 73 2.76 -0.62 10.40
CA GLY A 73 3.51 -0.45 11.65
C GLY A 73 3.31 0.90 12.33
N ASP A 74 2.76 1.90 11.64
CA ASP A 74 2.44 3.22 12.18
C ASP A 74 1.00 3.62 11.82
N GLU A 75 0.13 3.67 12.83
CA GLU A 75 -1.30 3.99 12.61
C GLU A 75 -1.49 5.37 11.96
N GLY A 76 -0.64 6.35 12.30
CA GLY A 76 -0.65 7.67 11.68
C GLY A 76 -0.35 7.61 10.19
N TRP A 77 0.63 6.82 9.77
CA TRP A 77 0.95 6.62 8.36
C TRP A 77 -0.19 5.98 7.59
N VAL A 78 -0.89 4.99 8.17
CA VAL A 78 -2.06 4.38 7.52
C VAL A 78 -3.16 5.41 7.30
N ILE A 79 -3.50 6.18 8.33
CA ILE A 79 -4.59 7.18 8.26
C ILE A 79 -4.25 8.29 7.25
N GLU A 80 -3.04 8.83 7.31
CA GLU A 80 -2.61 9.92 6.43
C GLU A 80 -2.52 9.44 4.97
N PHE A 81 -1.93 8.26 4.72
CA PHE A 81 -1.87 7.68 3.38
C PHE A 81 -3.27 7.38 2.84
N ALA A 82 -4.15 6.76 3.63
CA ALA A 82 -5.51 6.44 3.22
C ALA A 82 -6.32 7.72 2.92
N GLY A 83 -6.14 8.77 3.74
CA GLY A 83 -6.73 10.09 3.52
C GLY A 83 -6.29 10.72 2.20
N ASP A 84 -4.97 10.77 1.94
CA ASP A 84 -4.41 11.29 0.69
C ASP A 84 -4.84 10.47 -0.53
N ALA A 85 -4.89 9.15 -0.37
CA ALA A 85 -5.26 8.21 -1.43
C ALA A 85 -6.76 8.14 -1.71
N GLY A 86 -7.61 8.70 -0.83
CA GLY A 86 -9.07 8.61 -0.89
C GLY A 86 -9.59 7.17 -0.68
N LEU A 87 -8.94 6.40 0.17
CA LEU A 87 -9.21 4.98 0.40
C LEU A 87 -9.64 4.71 1.84
N ASP A 88 -10.27 3.56 2.06
CA ASP A 88 -10.49 3.06 3.42
C ASP A 88 -9.16 2.51 4.01
N PRO A 89 -8.76 2.90 5.22
CA PRO A 89 -7.55 2.41 5.89
C PRO A 89 -7.45 0.88 5.94
N MET A 90 -8.57 0.18 6.06
CA MET A 90 -8.61 -1.29 6.09
C MET A 90 -8.17 -1.91 4.76
N LEU A 91 -8.22 -1.16 3.65
CA LEU A 91 -7.71 -1.64 2.36
C LEU A 91 -6.19 -1.84 2.38
N VAL A 92 -5.45 -1.09 3.19
CA VAL A 92 -3.99 -1.27 3.33
C VAL A 92 -3.69 -2.64 3.96
N ALA A 93 -4.41 -3.00 5.03
CA ALA A 93 -4.32 -4.31 5.66
C ALA A 93 -4.83 -5.44 4.75
N ALA A 94 -5.90 -5.19 3.99
CA ALA A 94 -6.41 -6.15 3.02
C ALA A 94 -5.39 -6.41 1.89
N ALA A 95 -4.75 -5.36 1.37
CA ALA A 95 -3.73 -5.45 0.33
C ALA A 95 -2.51 -6.25 0.81
N ARG A 96 -2.07 -6.00 2.05
CA ARG A 96 -0.93 -6.70 2.64
C ARG A 96 -1.08 -8.21 2.59
N ARG A 97 -2.29 -8.72 2.85
CA ARG A 97 -2.63 -10.16 2.85
C ARG A 97 -2.57 -10.81 1.46
N GLN A 98 -2.63 -10.02 0.40
CA GLN A 98 -2.55 -10.53 -0.97
C GLN A 98 -1.11 -10.59 -1.50
N LEU A 99 -0.15 -10.02 -0.77
CA LEU A 99 1.26 -10.00 -1.14
C LEU A 99 2.04 -11.09 -0.41
N PRO A 100 3.11 -11.62 -1.02
CA PRO A 100 3.97 -12.61 -0.37
C PRO A 100 4.56 -12.05 0.95
N GLY A 101 4.88 -12.97 1.87
CA GLY A 101 5.41 -12.63 3.19
C GLY A 101 4.38 -12.12 4.19
N ALA A 102 3.07 -12.11 3.89
CA ALA A 102 1.99 -11.68 4.80
C ALA A 102 1.74 -12.62 5.99
N GLY A 103 2.38 -13.78 5.96
CA GLY A 103 2.42 -14.74 7.04
C GLY A 103 3.61 -15.65 6.79
N GLN A 104 4.74 -15.35 7.42
CA GLN A 104 5.82 -16.30 7.61
C GLN A 104 6.12 -16.33 9.10
N GLU A 105 5.20 -16.94 9.85
CA GLU A 105 5.64 -17.79 10.94
C GLU A 105 6.21 -19.07 10.30
N ASP A 106 7.40 -18.95 9.70
CA ASP A 106 8.26 -20.12 9.54
C ASP A 106 8.82 -20.42 10.93
N HIS A 107 8.00 -21.06 11.75
CA HIS A 107 8.45 -21.71 12.96
C HIS A 107 9.25 -22.94 12.53
N SER A 108 10.57 -22.80 12.46
CA SER A 108 11.49 -23.93 12.54
C SER A 108 12.06 -24.07 13.94
#